data_AF-A0AAE4IIU8-F1
#
_entry.id   AF-A0AAE4IIU8-F1
#
_cell.length_a   1.000
_cell.length_b   1.000
_cell.length_c   1.000
_cell.angle_alpha   90.00
_cell.angle_beta   90.00
_cell.angle_gamma   90.00
#
_symmetry.space_group_name_H-M   'P 1'
#
loop_
_entity.id
_entity.type
_entity.pdbx_description
1 polymer ?
#
loop_
_entity_poly.entity_id
_entity_poly.type
_entity_poly.pdbx_seq_one_letter_code
_entity_poly.pdbx_strand_id
1 'polypeptide(L)'
;MKRKITNYGKSVREKLLNLKKTSGHEYMYLLARYFNERLLYRVSVSQFKDNFLLKGGSLLYAMDGLDARPTVDVDFMAKRISRDRKHLESVFKEILSIPCEKDGVVFNVDSIRAEPITVEKEYPGTRFYFTGYLDTIEHNMSIDIGFGDVVTPCPETVDFPLLLPDNPSINIQAYSIETVVAEKFHTMIDRDVLNSRMKDFFDCYQILTTKDIDKTTLQEAINATFENRKLEYNPNLKLFTDDFKTDPERIKRWQLFLKKIKWKVNIPFEEVMSVIENNLKSLMETYFQKDRLE
;
A
#
# COMPACT_ATOMS: atom_id res chain seq x y z
N MET A 1 -39.50 -11.10 24.92
CA MET A 1 -38.41 -10.15 24.61
C MET A 1 -38.40 -9.88 23.11
N LYS A 2 -38.70 -8.65 22.66
CA LYS A 2 -38.56 -8.28 21.25
C LYS A 2 -37.06 -8.23 20.92
N ARG A 3 -36.60 -9.12 20.03
CA ARG A 3 -35.23 -9.11 19.49
C ARG A 3 -35.03 -7.74 18.83
N LYS A 4 -34.18 -6.89 19.39
CA LYS A 4 -33.87 -5.57 18.82
C LYS A 4 -33.22 -5.85 17.46
N ILE A 5 -33.92 -5.58 16.36
CA ILE A 5 -33.36 -5.68 15.02
C ILE A 5 -32.33 -4.55 14.92
N THR A 6 -31.06 -4.89 15.16
CA THR A 6 -29.97 -3.93 15.03
C THR A 6 -29.66 -3.78 13.55
N ASN A 7 -29.98 -2.63 12.97
CA ASN A 7 -29.47 -2.27 11.65
C ASN A 7 -27.98 -1.91 11.79
N TYR A 8 -27.12 -2.92 11.60
CA TYR A 8 -25.66 -2.76 11.73
C TYR A 8 -25.12 -1.69 10.77
N GLY A 9 -25.59 -1.66 9.53
CA GLY A 9 -25.16 -0.66 8.55
C GLY A 9 -25.42 0.78 9.00
N LYS A 10 -26.64 1.05 9.49
CA LYS A 10 -26.98 2.38 10.04
C LYS A 10 -26.12 2.73 11.25
N SER A 11 -25.90 1.76 12.16
CA SER A 11 -25.06 1.97 13.34
C SER A 11 -23.61 2.29 12.96
N VAL A 12 -23.03 1.54 12.02
CA VAL A 12 -21.68 1.78 11.51
C VAL A 12 -21.58 3.15 10.85
N ARG A 13 -22.55 3.52 10.01
CA ARG A 13 -22.61 4.85 9.39
C ARG A 13 -22.59 5.97 10.42
N GLU A 14 -23.39 5.86 11.49
CA GLU A 14 -23.42 6.82 12.59
C GLU A 14 -22.07 6.87 13.34
N LYS A 15 -21.45 5.72 13.60
CA LYS A 15 -20.12 5.64 14.22
C LYS A 15 -19.05 6.32 13.37
N LEU A 16 -19.04 6.11 12.04
CA LEU A 16 -18.11 6.77 11.12
C LEU A 16 -18.34 8.30 11.04
N LEU A 17 -19.60 8.76 11.08
CA LEU A 17 -19.92 10.18 11.16
C LEU A 17 -19.41 10.82 12.46
N ASN A 18 -19.45 10.09 13.57
CA ASN A 18 -18.87 10.55 14.84
C ASN A 18 -17.34 10.55 14.79
N LEU A 19 -16.72 9.53 14.20
CA LEU A 19 -15.26 9.45 14.01
C LEU A 19 -14.73 10.61 13.15
N LYS A 20 -15.49 11.05 12.14
CA LYS A 20 -15.16 12.26 11.37
C LYS A 20 -14.95 13.48 12.27
N LYS A 21 -15.81 13.67 13.28
CA LYS A 21 -15.78 14.83 14.17
C LYS A 21 -14.56 14.83 15.09
N THR A 22 -14.08 13.65 15.49
CA THR A 22 -12.97 13.50 16.45
C THR A 22 -11.61 13.38 15.77
N SER A 23 -11.54 12.77 14.58
CA SER A 23 -10.29 12.50 13.87
C SER A 23 -9.83 13.64 12.95
N GLY A 24 -10.73 14.53 12.53
CA GLY A 24 -10.43 15.59 11.55
C GLY A 24 -10.28 15.09 10.11
N HIS A 25 -10.47 13.79 9.84
CA HIS A 25 -10.47 13.23 8.50
C HIS A 25 -11.80 13.44 7.78
N GLU A 26 -11.75 13.51 6.45
CA GLU A 26 -12.95 13.57 5.62
C GLU A 26 -13.78 12.29 5.74
N TYR A 27 -15.11 12.45 5.76
CA TYR A 27 -16.03 11.32 5.91
C TYR A 27 -15.86 10.27 4.80
N MET A 28 -15.70 10.72 3.55
CA MET A 28 -15.51 9.82 2.42
C MET A 28 -14.21 9.01 2.50
N TYR A 29 -13.16 9.57 3.12
CA TYR A 29 -11.92 8.83 3.38
C TYR A 29 -12.14 7.74 4.42
N LEU A 30 -12.78 8.06 5.54
CA LEU A 30 -13.10 7.10 6.59
C LEU A 30 -14.02 5.98 6.08
N LEU A 31 -14.99 6.34 5.23
CA LEU A 31 -15.89 5.40 4.59
C LEU A 31 -15.14 4.44 3.65
N ALA A 32 -14.33 4.96 2.74
CA ALA A 32 -13.52 4.13 1.84
C ALA A 32 -12.56 3.22 2.63
N ARG A 33 -11.93 3.75 3.68
CA ARG A 33 -11.07 2.97 4.57
C ARG A 33 -11.83 1.87 5.29
N TYR A 34 -13.06 2.15 5.74
CA TYR A 34 -13.91 1.14 6.37
C TYR A 34 -14.25 0.01 5.40
N PHE A 35 -14.65 0.32 4.18
CA PHE A 35 -14.87 -0.70 3.14
C PHE A 35 -13.62 -1.55 2.90
N ASN A 36 -12.44 -0.91 2.81
CA ASN A 36 -11.16 -1.63 2.68
C ASN A 36 -10.89 -2.53 3.89
N GLU A 37 -11.04 -2.04 5.12
CA GLU A 37 -10.92 -2.83 6.35
C GLU A 37 -11.83 -4.08 6.27
N ARG A 38 -13.09 -3.91 5.83
CA ARG A 38 -14.05 -5.02 5.76
C ARG A 38 -13.78 -5.99 4.62
N LEU A 39 -13.13 -5.55 3.55
CA LEU A 39 -12.56 -6.43 2.53
C LEU A 39 -11.38 -7.23 3.09
N LEU A 40 -10.42 -6.57 3.75
CA LEU A 40 -9.23 -7.20 4.33
C LEU A 40 -9.62 -8.25 5.38
N TYR A 41 -10.66 -7.98 6.17
CA TYR A 41 -11.24 -8.99 7.06
C TYR A 41 -11.62 -10.27 6.31
N ARG A 42 -12.37 -10.15 5.21
CA ARG A 42 -12.80 -11.31 4.44
C ARG A 42 -11.63 -12.06 3.82
N VAL A 43 -10.62 -11.35 3.31
CA VAL A 43 -9.35 -11.98 2.88
C VAL A 43 -8.71 -12.76 4.05
N SER A 44 -8.62 -12.14 5.23
CA SER A 44 -7.94 -12.70 6.41
C SER A 44 -8.57 -13.96 6.98
N VAL A 45 -9.87 -14.19 6.76
CA VAL A 45 -10.59 -15.39 7.22
C VAL A 45 -10.92 -16.35 6.10
N SER A 46 -10.53 -16.03 4.86
CA SER A 46 -10.73 -16.89 3.70
C SER A 46 -9.68 -18.01 3.65
N GLN A 47 -9.98 -19.06 2.88
CA GLN A 47 -8.99 -20.09 2.53
C GLN A 47 -7.79 -19.54 1.75
N PHE A 48 -7.89 -18.33 1.20
CA PHE A 48 -6.86 -17.68 0.41
C PHE A 48 -5.98 -16.71 1.22
N LYS A 49 -6.13 -16.66 2.55
CA LYS A 49 -5.36 -15.77 3.44
C LYS A 49 -3.85 -15.80 3.11
N ASP A 50 -3.29 -16.99 2.96
CA ASP A 50 -1.85 -17.18 2.74
C ASP A 50 -1.43 -17.10 1.26
N ASN A 51 -2.37 -16.73 0.37
CA ASN A 51 -2.10 -16.46 -1.03
C ASN A 51 -1.92 -14.96 -1.33
N PHE A 52 -2.31 -14.06 -0.43
CA PHE A 52 -2.26 -12.62 -0.68
C PHE A 52 -1.43 -11.90 0.39
N LEU A 53 -0.42 -11.14 -0.06
CA LEU A 53 0.43 -10.31 0.78
C LEU A 53 0.06 -8.85 0.62
N LEU A 54 -0.38 -8.19 1.69
CA LEU A 54 -0.68 -6.77 1.68
C LEU A 54 0.60 -5.96 1.40
N LYS A 55 0.51 -5.00 0.47
CA LYS A 55 1.61 -4.11 0.11
C LYS A 55 1.13 -2.67 -0.05
N GLY A 56 2.05 -1.81 -0.47
CA GLY A 56 1.72 -0.43 -0.86
C GLY A 56 1.22 0.42 0.29
N GLY A 57 0.35 1.38 -0.01
CA GLY A 57 -0.10 2.36 0.99
C GLY A 57 -0.95 1.75 2.11
N SER A 58 -1.70 0.69 1.83
CA SER A 58 -2.51 0.03 2.86
C SER A 58 -1.65 -0.67 3.92
N LEU A 59 -0.46 -1.16 3.55
CA LEU A 59 0.51 -1.64 4.53
C LEU A 59 1.04 -0.50 5.42
N LEU A 60 1.34 0.67 4.86
CA LEU A 60 1.77 1.83 5.66
C LEU A 60 0.69 2.28 6.65
N TYR A 61 -0.58 2.25 6.22
CA TYR A 61 -1.70 2.48 7.13
C TYR A 61 -1.78 1.42 8.23
N ALA A 62 -1.41 0.17 7.95
CA ALA A 62 -1.40 -0.87 8.97
C ALA A 62 -0.40 -0.61 10.09
N MET A 63 0.65 0.19 9.82
CA MET A 63 1.69 0.56 10.78
C MET A 63 1.32 1.79 11.61
N ASP A 64 0.85 2.85 10.95
CA ASP A 64 0.68 4.17 11.60
C ASP A 64 -0.80 4.61 11.70
N GLY A 65 -1.74 3.76 11.28
CA GLY A 65 -3.18 4.05 11.34
C GLY A 65 -3.56 5.35 10.64
N LEU A 66 -4.34 6.18 11.33
CA LEU A 66 -4.79 7.48 10.78
C LEU A 66 -3.68 8.53 10.68
N ASP A 67 -2.51 8.30 11.29
CA ASP A 67 -1.34 9.18 11.16
C ASP A 67 -0.57 8.90 9.86
N ALA A 68 -0.81 7.75 9.21
CA ALA A 68 -0.30 7.50 7.87
C ALA A 68 -0.90 8.49 6.85
N ARG A 69 -0.17 8.74 5.76
CA ARG A 69 -0.70 9.51 4.64
C ARG A 69 -2.04 8.91 4.17
N PRO A 70 -3.06 9.73 3.88
CA PRO A 70 -4.30 9.23 3.32
C PRO A 70 -4.08 8.42 2.03
N THR A 71 -4.53 7.17 2.05
CA THR A 71 -4.50 6.24 0.92
C THR A 71 -5.78 5.42 0.91
N VAL A 72 -6.34 5.17 -0.27
CA VAL A 72 -7.57 4.37 -0.41
C VAL A 72 -7.33 3.12 -1.27
N ASP A 73 -6.17 3.03 -1.91
CA ASP A 73 -5.80 1.89 -2.73
C ASP A 73 -5.46 0.68 -1.83
N VAL A 74 -5.96 -0.49 -2.22
CA VAL A 74 -5.57 -1.78 -1.64
C VAL A 74 -4.77 -2.53 -2.69
N ASP A 75 -3.51 -2.77 -2.38
CA ASP A 75 -2.57 -3.49 -3.22
C ASP A 75 -2.20 -4.81 -2.54
N PHE A 76 -2.25 -5.90 -3.29
CA PHE A 76 -1.76 -7.20 -2.89
C PHE A 76 -0.69 -7.70 -3.85
N MET A 77 0.23 -8.52 -3.35
CA MET A 77 0.93 -9.49 -4.17
C MET A 77 0.34 -10.86 -3.95
N ALA A 78 0.02 -11.54 -5.05
CA ALA A 78 -0.49 -12.89 -5.03
C ALA A 78 0.66 -13.90 -5.14
N LYS A 79 0.67 -14.88 -4.23
CA LYS A 79 1.64 -15.99 -4.17
C LYS A 79 0.93 -17.34 -4.19
N ARG A 80 1.58 -18.32 -4.84
CA ARG A 80 1.11 -19.73 -4.87
C ARG A 80 -0.34 -19.88 -5.36
N ILE A 81 -0.74 -19.04 -6.32
CA ILE A 81 -2.09 -19.03 -6.91
C ILE A 81 -1.98 -18.74 -8.41
N SER A 82 -2.95 -19.22 -9.19
CA SER A 82 -2.96 -18.99 -10.63
C SER A 82 -3.11 -17.50 -10.95
N ARG A 83 -2.40 -17.06 -12.00
CA ARG A 83 -2.47 -15.70 -12.56
C ARG A 83 -3.65 -15.53 -13.52
N ASP A 84 -4.36 -16.60 -13.83
CA ASP A 84 -5.52 -16.53 -14.71
C ASP A 84 -6.59 -15.61 -14.12
N ARG A 85 -7.02 -14.62 -14.91
CA ARG A 85 -7.96 -13.60 -14.44
C ARG A 85 -9.31 -14.19 -14.06
N LYS A 86 -9.82 -15.18 -14.81
CA LYS A 86 -11.12 -15.81 -14.49
C LYS A 86 -11.04 -16.60 -13.18
N HIS A 87 -9.93 -17.28 -12.94
CA HIS A 87 -9.67 -17.94 -11.66
C HIS A 87 -9.60 -16.92 -10.50
N LEU A 88 -8.87 -15.82 -10.67
CA LEU A 88 -8.81 -14.78 -9.64
C LEU A 88 -10.17 -14.10 -9.42
N GLU A 89 -10.98 -13.92 -10.46
CA GLU A 89 -12.37 -13.47 -10.32
C GLU A 89 -13.16 -14.45 -9.44
N SER A 90 -13.09 -15.77 -9.67
CA SER A 90 -13.79 -16.73 -8.82
C SER A 90 -13.30 -16.69 -7.37
N VAL A 91 -11.99 -16.56 -7.15
CA VAL A 91 -11.39 -16.41 -5.83
C VAL A 91 -11.93 -15.17 -5.11
N PHE A 92 -11.97 -14.02 -5.79
CA PHE A 92 -12.52 -12.81 -5.18
C PHE A 92 -14.03 -12.91 -4.96
N LYS A 93 -14.77 -13.59 -5.83
CA LYS A 93 -16.20 -13.87 -5.57
C LYS A 93 -16.41 -14.66 -4.28
N GLU A 94 -15.59 -15.68 -4.03
CA GLU A 94 -15.63 -16.44 -2.79
C GLU A 94 -15.28 -15.57 -1.57
N ILE A 95 -14.21 -14.78 -1.65
CA ILE A 95 -13.80 -13.87 -0.56
C ILE A 95 -14.91 -12.86 -0.25
N LEU A 96 -15.45 -12.20 -1.27
CA LEU A 96 -16.50 -11.17 -1.12
C LEU A 96 -17.81 -11.75 -0.55
N SER A 97 -18.07 -13.05 -0.78
CA SER A 97 -19.25 -13.76 -0.29
C SER A 97 -19.19 -14.12 1.20
N ILE A 98 -18.03 -13.96 1.86
CA ILE A 98 -17.88 -14.28 3.29
C ILE A 98 -18.79 -13.36 4.12
N PRO A 99 -19.73 -13.90 4.92
CA PRO A 99 -20.69 -13.10 5.65
C PRO A 99 -20.07 -12.46 6.89
N CYS A 100 -20.47 -11.22 7.19
CA CYS A 100 -20.15 -10.55 8.44
C CYS A 100 -21.23 -9.53 8.81
N GLU A 101 -22.38 -9.98 9.32
CA GLU A 101 -23.52 -9.07 9.58
C GLU A 101 -23.17 -7.88 10.48
N LYS A 102 -22.28 -8.08 11.46
CA LYS A 102 -21.89 -7.08 12.45
C LYS A 102 -21.19 -5.86 11.84
N ASP A 103 -20.55 -6.02 10.68
CA ASP A 103 -19.86 -4.91 9.99
C ASP A 103 -20.79 -4.10 9.08
N GLY A 104 -22.01 -4.58 8.85
CA GLY A 104 -23.00 -3.90 8.02
C GLY A 104 -22.64 -3.76 6.54
N VAL A 105 -21.55 -4.38 6.08
CA VAL A 105 -21.07 -4.32 4.70
C VAL A 105 -21.52 -5.53 3.91
N VAL A 106 -22.05 -5.27 2.72
CA VAL A 106 -22.39 -6.29 1.72
C VAL A 106 -21.65 -5.97 0.43
N PHE A 107 -20.95 -6.95 -0.13
CA PHE A 107 -20.29 -6.81 -1.43
C PHE A 107 -21.15 -7.43 -2.53
N ASN A 108 -21.30 -6.72 -3.65
CA ASN A 108 -21.96 -7.26 -4.84
C ASN A 108 -20.94 -8.06 -5.66
N VAL A 109 -21.04 -9.37 -5.52
CA VAL A 109 -20.20 -10.37 -6.18
C VAL A 109 -20.38 -10.35 -7.70
N ASP A 110 -21.57 -9.99 -8.18
CA ASP A 110 -21.91 -9.96 -9.60
C ASP A 110 -21.39 -8.70 -10.31
N SER A 111 -21.01 -7.65 -9.56
CA SER A 111 -20.39 -6.45 -10.14
C SER A 111 -18.88 -6.56 -10.32
N ILE A 112 -18.28 -7.72 -10.01
CA ILE A 112 -16.85 -7.91 -10.17
C ILE A 112 -16.44 -7.84 -11.64
N ARG A 113 -15.41 -7.05 -11.93
CA ARG A 113 -14.77 -6.96 -13.25
C ARG A 113 -13.26 -6.86 -13.09
N ALA A 114 -12.52 -7.52 -13.97
CA ALA A 114 -11.06 -7.52 -13.96
C ALA A 114 -10.46 -6.84 -15.20
N GLU A 115 -9.49 -5.96 -14.98
CA GLU A 115 -8.72 -5.29 -16.03
C GLU A 115 -7.22 -5.54 -15.82
N PRO A 116 -6.41 -5.71 -16.88
CA PRO A 116 -4.97 -5.81 -16.72
C PRO A 116 -4.40 -4.48 -16.21
N ILE A 117 -3.44 -4.54 -15.29
CA ILE A 117 -2.66 -3.36 -14.90
C ILE A 117 -1.55 -3.21 -15.93
N THR A 118 -1.63 -2.17 -16.75
CA THR A 118 -0.58 -1.81 -17.71
C THR A 118 0.63 -1.26 -16.95
N VAL A 119 1.57 -2.15 -16.64
CA VAL A 119 2.93 -1.80 -16.20
C VAL A 119 3.90 -2.60 -17.04
N GLU A 120 5.00 -1.99 -17.45
CA GLU A 120 6.17 -2.66 -18.05
C GLU A 120 6.79 -3.64 -17.04
N LYS A 121 6.13 -4.77 -16.81
CA LYS A 121 6.59 -5.90 -16.00
C LYS A 121 6.48 -7.18 -16.84
N GLU A 122 7.33 -8.16 -16.55
CA GLU A 122 7.28 -9.50 -17.15
C GLU A 122 5.89 -10.16 -16.97
N TYR A 123 5.18 -9.82 -15.88
CA TYR A 123 3.81 -10.26 -15.63
C TYR A 123 2.91 -9.06 -15.29
N PRO A 124 1.94 -8.70 -16.16
CA PRO A 124 0.99 -7.63 -15.85
C PRO A 124 0.11 -8.05 -14.67
N GLY A 125 -0.05 -7.14 -13.71
CA GLY A 125 -0.97 -7.34 -12.59
C GLY A 125 -2.44 -7.33 -13.05
N THR A 126 -3.36 -7.60 -12.14
CA THR A 126 -4.80 -7.52 -12.39
C THR A 126 -5.45 -6.56 -11.41
N ARG A 127 -6.20 -5.59 -11.93
CA ARG A 127 -7.06 -4.71 -11.14
C ARG A 127 -8.48 -5.27 -11.15
N PHE A 128 -9.06 -5.44 -9.98
CA PHE A 128 -10.47 -5.79 -9.83
C PHE A 128 -11.25 -4.56 -9.42
N TYR A 129 -12.47 -4.43 -9.94
CA TYR A 129 -13.46 -3.49 -9.46
C TYR A 129 -14.70 -4.25 -9.02
N PHE A 130 -15.35 -3.77 -7.97
CA PHE A 130 -16.62 -4.31 -7.47
C PHE A 130 -17.30 -3.26 -6.58
N THR A 131 -18.53 -3.52 -6.18
CA THR A 131 -19.35 -2.55 -5.44
C THR A 131 -19.61 -3.06 -4.02
N GLY A 132 -19.37 -2.21 -3.03
CA GLY A 132 -19.74 -2.43 -1.64
C GLY A 132 -20.94 -1.57 -1.24
N TYR A 133 -21.78 -2.11 -0.37
CA TYR A 133 -22.94 -1.44 0.20
C TYR A 133 -22.84 -1.36 1.72
N LEU A 134 -23.25 -0.22 2.26
CA LEU A 134 -23.34 0.02 3.70
C LEU A 134 -24.55 0.91 3.97
N ASP A 135 -25.60 0.39 4.62
CA ASP A 135 -26.88 1.09 4.78
C ASP A 135 -27.44 1.54 3.40
N THR A 136 -27.53 2.85 3.15
CA THR A 136 -28.00 3.45 1.89
C THR A 136 -26.86 3.87 0.96
N ILE A 137 -25.62 3.57 1.34
CA ILE A 137 -24.41 3.99 0.63
C ILE A 137 -23.99 2.89 -0.34
N GLU A 138 -23.71 3.30 -1.57
CA GLU A 138 -23.02 2.51 -2.58
C GLU A 138 -21.60 3.03 -2.76
N HIS A 139 -20.60 2.15 -2.74
CA HIS A 139 -19.20 2.49 -2.89
C HIS A 139 -18.51 1.58 -3.91
N ASN A 140 -17.99 2.18 -4.98
CA ASN A 140 -17.19 1.47 -5.97
C ASN A 140 -15.76 1.31 -5.45
N MET A 141 -15.33 0.06 -5.36
CA MET A 141 -14.02 -0.33 -4.88
C MET A 141 -13.13 -0.78 -6.03
N SER A 142 -11.83 -0.67 -5.80
CA SER A 142 -10.82 -1.28 -6.66
C SER A 142 -9.69 -1.88 -5.83
N ILE A 143 -9.16 -3.01 -6.28
CA ILE A 143 -7.97 -3.64 -5.71
C ILE A 143 -6.99 -4.03 -6.80
N ASP A 144 -5.70 -3.93 -6.51
CA ASP A 144 -4.63 -4.27 -7.43
C ASP A 144 -3.91 -5.52 -6.95
N ILE A 145 -3.81 -6.51 -7.84
CA ILE A 145 -3.11 -7.77 -7.59
C ILE A 145 -1.86 -7.81 -8.47
N GLY A 146 -0.70 -7.67 -7.85
CA GLY A 146 0.61 -7.87 -8.44
C GLY A 146 1.10 -9.30 -8.31
N PHE A 147 2.13 -9.64 -9.10
CA PHE A 147 2.79 -10.94 -9.10
C PHE A 147 4.30 -10.77 -9.24
N GLY A 148 5.06 -11.75 -8.75
CA GLY A 148 6.49 -11.89 -9.04
C GLY A 148 7.41 -10.95 -8.27
N ASP A 149 6.91 -10.23 -7.28
CA ASP A 149 7.78 -9.49 -6.37
C ASP A 149 8.41 -10.45 -5.34
N VAL A 150 9.64 -10.19 -4.92
CA VAL A 150 10.36 -10.90 -3.86
C VAL A 150 10.18 -10.14 -2.54
N VAL A 151 9.96 -10.86 -1.44
CA VAL A 151 9.81 -10.28 -0.10
C VAL A 151 10.95 -10.76 0.79
N THR A 152 11.75 -9.82 1.29
CA THR A 152 12.96 -10.07 2.07
C THR A 152 12.91 -9.23 3.36
N PRO A 153 13.14 -9.81 4.55
CA PRO A 153 13.62 -11.18 4.79
C PRO A 153 12.53 -12.25 4.60
N CYS A 154 11.29 -11.95 4.99
CA CYS A 154 10.12 -12.78 4.72
C CYS A 154 8.83 -11.96 4.91
N PRO A 155 7.66 -12.46 4.45
CA PRO A 155 6.39 -11.84 4.75
C PRO A 155 6.09 -11.83 6.26
N GLU A 156 5.52 -10.73 6.73
CA GLU A 156 5.18 -10.56 8.14
C GLU A 156 3.67 -10.65 8.37
N THR A 157 3.30 -11.09 9.56
CA THR A 157 1.90 -11.08 9.98
C THR A 157 1.58 -9.73 10.60
N VAL A 158 0.55 -9.06 10.09
CA VAL A 158 0.12 -7.74 10.55
C VAL A 158 -1.29 -7.81 11.10
N ASP A 159 -1.45 -7.31 12.33
CA ASP A 159 -2.75 -7.02 12.92
C ASP A 159 -3.23 -5.66 12.41
N PHE A 160 -4.12 -5.67 11.42
CA PHE A 160 -4.53 -4.46 10.74
C PHE A 160 -5.44 -3.61 11.65
N PRO A 161 -5.16 -2.30 11.81
CA PRO A 161 -5.88 -1.43 12.74
C PRO A 161 -7.31 -1.19 12.28
N LEU A 162 -8.24 -1.26 13.24
CA LEU A 162 -9.68 -1.09 13.02
C LEU A 162 -10.10 0.35 13.29
N LEU A 163 -10.94 0.91 12.42
CA LEU A 163 -11.61 2.19 12.67
C LEU A 163 -12.65 2.06 13.79
N LEU A 164 -13.32 0.91 13.87
CA LEU A 164 -14.35 0.61 14.87
C LEU A 164 -13.92 -0.60 15.71
N PRO A 165 -13.56 -0.42 16.99
CA PRO A 165 -12.99 -1.49 17.83
C PRO A 165 -13.89 -2.72 18.05
N ASP A 166 -15.21 -2.57 17.90
CA ASP A 166 -16.16 -3.67 18.09
C ASP A 166 -16.17 -4.68 16.93
N ASN A 167 -15.47 -4.38 15.83
CA ASN A 167 -15.43 -5.24 14.66
C ASN A 167 -14.49 -6.45 14.89
N PRO A 168 -14.71 -7.55 14.15
CA PRO A 168 -13.74 -8.64 14.09
C PRO A 168 -12.36 -8.14 13.64
N SER A 169 -11.32 -8.60 14.33
CA SER A 169 -9.92 -8.30 14.01
C SER A 169 -9.49 -8.88 12.67
N ILE A 170 -8.42 -8.31 12.12
CA ILE A 170 -7.90 -8.62 10.81
C ILE A 170 -6.43 -8.98 10.99
N ASN A 171 -6.09 -10.21 10.67
CA ASN A 171 -4.73 -10.71 10.75
C ASN A 171 -4.32 -11.18 9.35
N ILE A 172 -3.43 -10.46 8.69
CA ILE A 172 -3.08 -10.68 7.28
C ILE A 172 -1.57 -10.75 7.08
N GLN A 173 -1.15 -11.46 6.05
CA GLN A 173 0.25 -11.47 5.62
C GLN A 173 0.55 -10.19 4.84
N ALA A 174 1.73 -9.61 5.04
CA ALA A 174 2.15 -8.38 4.40
C ALA A 174 3.63 -8.40 4.02
N TYR A 175 4.08 -7.39 3.28
CA TYR A 175 5.49 -7.17 3.02
C TYR A 175 6.20 -6.75 4.31
N SER A 176 7.48 -7.09 4.40
CA SER A 176 8.38 -6.47 5.37
C SER A 176 8.62 -5.00 5.00
N ILE A 177 8.99 -4.19 6.00
CA ILE A 177 9.29 -2.77 5.80
C ILE A 177 10.50 -2.58 4.86
N GLU A 178 11.50 -3.46 4.96
CA GLU A 178 12.70 -3.45 4.12
C GLU A 178 12.35 -3.63 2.65
N THR A 179 11.42 -4.55 2.35
CA THR A 179 10.92 -4.74 0.98
C THR A 179 10.20 -3.48 0.48
N VAL A 180 9.40 -2.83 1.33
CA VAL A 180 8.71 -1.59 0.95
C VAL A 180 9.71 -0.48 0.60
N VAL A 181 10.76 -0.30 1.42
CA VAL A 181 11.83 0.68 1.16
C VAL A 181 12.58 0.32 -0.12
N ALA A 182 12.97 -0.94 -0.29
CA ALA A 182 13.68 -1.42 -1.48
C ALA A 182 12.88 -1.18 -2.78
N GLU A 183 11.57 -1.50 -2.81
CA GLU A 183 10.73 -1.30 -3.99
C GLU A 183 10.58 0.18 -4.37
N LYS A 184 10.45 1.05 -3.36
CA LYS A 184 10.35 2.50 -3.55
C LYS A 184 11.68 3.08 -4.02
N PHE A 185 12.78 2.66 -3.40
CA PHE A 185 14.11 3.11 -3.76
C PHE A 185 14.51 2.67 -5.17
N HIS A 186 14.22 1.42 -5.54
CA HIS A 186 14.33 0.96 -6.94
C HIS A 186 13.62 1.92 -7.88
N THR A 187 12.35 2.26 -7.58
CA THR A 187 11.54 3.16 -8.42
C THR A 187 12.14 4.56 -8.51
N MET A 188 12.81 5.04 -7.46
CA MET A 188 13.53 6.32 -7.46
C MET A 188 14.72 6.31 -8.41
N ILE A 189 15.52 5.23 -8.40
CA ILE A 189 16.70 5.09 -9.26
C ILE A 189 16.27 4.88 -10.72
N ASP A 190 15.39 3.93 -10.96
CA ASP A 190 14.92 3.53 -12.29
C ASP A 190 14.29 4.69 -13.07
N ARG A 191 13.45 5.50 -12.39
CA ARG A 191 12.79 6.63 -13.03
C ARG A 191 13.59 7.93 -13.01
N ASP A 192 14.57 8.03 -12.12
CA ASP A 192 15.45 9.18 -11.93
C ASP A 192 14.71 10.54 -12.09
N VAL A 193 15.15 11.40 -13.02
CA VAL A 193 14.59 12.73 -13.29
C VAL A 193 13.14 12.71 -13.79
N LEU A 194 12.68 11.58 -14.34
CA LEU A 194 11.31 11.41 -14.84
C LEU A 194 10.34 11.00 -13.71
N ASN A 195 10.85 10.76 -12.50
CA ASN A 195 10.03 10.31 -11.40
C ASN A 195 9.06 11.40 -10.89
N SER A 196 7.76 11.17 -11.12
CA SER A 196 6.67 12.01 -10.63
C SER A 196 6.01 11.47 -9.35
N ARG A 197 6.45 10.31 -8.85
CA ARG A 197 5.83 9.58 -7.73
C ARG A 197 6.31 10.12 -6.38
N MET A 198 5.93 11.36 -6.06
CA MET A 198 6.30 12.02 -4.79
C MET A 198 5.94 11.19 -3.55
N LYS A 199 4.88 10.37 -3.63
CA LYS A 199 4.51 9.44 -2.54
C LYS A 199 5.62 8.47 -2.16
N ASP A 200 6.43 8.01 -3.11
CA ASP A 200 7.49 7.05 -2.81
C ASP A 200 8.60 7.71 -1.99
N PHE A 201 8.95 8.97 -2.29
CA PHE A 201 9.89 9.77 -1.49
C PHE A 201 9.36 10.03 -0.08
N PHE A 202 8.07 10.40 0.01
CA PHE A 202 7.41 10.62 1.30
C PHE A 202 7.40 9.37 2.16
N ASP A 203 6.94 8.25 1.60
CA ASP A 203 6.80 7.00 2.33
C ASP A 203 8.19 6.49 2.79
N CYS A 204 9.23 6.57 1.93
CA CYS A 204 10.60 6.23 2.34
C CYS A 204 11.12 7.14 3.46
N TYR A 205 10.94 8.46 3.35
CA TYR A 205 11.36 9.39 4.40
C TYR A 205 10.67 9.09 5.73
N GLN A 206 9.34 8.87 5.72
CA GLN A 206 8.60 8.54 6.95
C GLN A 206 9.14 7.25 7.57
N ILE A 207 9.35 6.20 6.78
CA ILE A 207 9.89 4.93 7.28
C ILE A 207 11.30 5.13 7.87
N LEU A 208 12.20 5.75 7.12
CA LEU A 208 13.61 5.95 7.51
C LEU A 208 13.80 6.89 8.71
N THR A 209 12.80 7.70 9.06
CA THR A 209 12.88 8.63 10.20
C THR A 209 12.12 8.14 11.43
N THR A 210 11.19 7.20 11.28
CA THR A 210 10.30 6.76 12.38
C THR A 210 10.49 5.31 12.79
N LYS A 211 11.12 4.49 11.95
CA LYS A 211 11.34 3.06 12.20
C LYS A 211 12.83 2.79 12.34
N ASP A 212 13.15 1.84 13.21
CA ASP A 212 14.49 1.26 13.29
C ASP A 212 14.58 0.14 12.25
N ILE A 213 15.49 0.27 11.29
CA ILE A 213 15.69 -0.70 10.21
C ILE A 213 17.12 -1.20 10.27
N ASP A 214 17.27 -2.51 10.37
CA ASP A 214 18.58 -3.15 10.28
C ASP A 214 19.17 -2.97 8.87
N LYS A 215 20.35 -2.36 8.80
CA LYS A 215 21.01 -2.06 7.53
C LYS A 215 21.40 -3.31 6.74
N THR A 216 21.69 -4.42 7.43
CA THR A 216 22.06 -5.68 6.79
C THR A 216 20.86 -6.27 6.06
N THR A 217 19.73 -6.38 6.75
CA THR A 217 18.46 -6.86 6.22
C THR A 217 17.95 -5.94 5.09
N LEU A 218 18.11 -4.63 5.24
CA LEU A 218 17.77 -3.67 4.19
C LEU A 218 18.65 -3.83 2.94
N GLN A 219 19.95 -4.07 3.10
CA GLN A 219 20.84 -4.36 1.97
C GLN A 219 20.40 -5.64 1.23
N GLU A 220 20.02 -6.69 1.95
CA GLU A 220 19.50 -7.94 1.37
C GLU A 220 18.21 -7.70 0.59
N ALA A 221 17.28 -6.91 1.15
CA ALA A 221 16.03 -6.55 0.46
C ALA A 221 16.27 -5.70 -0.79
N ILE A 222 17.24 -4.78 -0.74
CA ILE A 222 17.67 -3.98 -1.90
C ILE A 222 18.21 -4.89 -2.99
N ASN A 223 19.16 -5.78 -2.67
CA ASN A 223 19.75 -6.70 -3.65
C ASN A 223 18.66 -7.56 -4.31
N ALA A 224 17.85 -8.24 -3.50
CA ALA A 224 16.79 -9.12 -3.99
C ALA A 224 15.76 -8.38 -4.86
N THR A 225 15.42 -7.14 -4.49
CA THR A 225 14.47 -6.33 -5.26
C THR A 225 15.09 -5.86 -6.59
N PHE A 226 16.34 -5.41 -6.57
CA PHE A 226 17.02 -4.86 -7.74
C PHE A 226 17.32 -5.96 -8.75
N GLU A 227 17.80 -7.13 -8.30
CA GLU A 227 18.01 -8.33 -9.11
C GLU A 227 16.70 -8.78 -9.77
N ASN A 228 15.64 -8.94 -8.97
CA ASN A 228 14.33 -9.40 -9.46
C ASN A 228 13.74 -8.46 -10.52
N ARG A 229 14.00 -7.16 -10.40
CA ARG A 229 13.54 -6.15 -11.35
C ARG A 229 14.54 -5.82 -12.45
N LYS A 230 15.71 -6.47 -12.44
CA LYS A 230 16.79 -6.31 -13.42
C LYS A 230 17.23 -4.84 -13.55
N LEU A 231 17.45 -4.17 -12.41
CA LEU A 231 17.86 -2.77 -12.40
C LEU A 231 19.25 -2.62 -13.03
N GLU A 232 19.34 -1.86 -14.12
CA GLU A 232 20.60 -1.61 -14.81
C GLU A 232 21.40 -0.47 -14.17
N TYR A 233 22.73 -0.60 -14.20
CA TYR A 233 23.62 0.46 -13.74
C TYR A 233 23.55 1.68 -14.67
N ASN A 234 23.18 2.84 -14.12
CA ASN A 234 23.20 4.10 -14.84
C ASN A 234 24.34 5.01 -14.34
N PRO A 235 25.43 5.20 -15.11
CA PRO A 235 26.54 6.07 -14.71
C PRO A 235 26.16 7.56 -14.66
N ASN A 236 25.03 7.95 -15.27
CA ASN A 236 24.54 9.31 -15.33
C ASN A 236 23.40 9.60 -14.33
N LEU A 237 23.18 8.71 -13.36
CA LEU A 237 22.13 8.85 -12.34
C LEU A 237 22.16 10.24 -11.67
N LYS A 238 21.05 10.98 -11.75
CA LYS A 238 20.92 12.32 -11.17
C LYS A 238 20.29 12.35 -9.78
N LEU A 239 19.64 11.26 -9.35
CA LEU A 239 18.89 11.17 -8.10
C LEU A 239 19.56 11.83 -6.87
N PHE A 240 20.88 11.73 -6.74
CA PHE A 240 21.64 12.26 -5.60
C PHE A 240 22.42 13.54 -5.88
N THR A 241 22.26 14.18 -7.04
CA THR A 241 22.95 15.44 -7.36
C THR A 241 22.21 16.64 -6.77
N ASP A 242 22.93 17.74 -6.52
CA ASP A 242 22.33 18.97 -6.00
C ASP A 242 21.27 19.53 -6.96
N ASP A 243 21.50 19.43 -8.28
CA ASP A 243 20.51 19.80 -9.30
C ASP A 243 19.18 19.05 -9.15
N PHE A 244 19.20 17.78 -8.72
CA PHE A 244 17.98 17.00 -8.52
C PHE A 244 17.23 17.44 -7.26
N LYS A 245 17.96 17.68 -6.17
CA LYS A 245 17.42 18.10 -4.87
C LYS A 245 16.80 19.51 -4.94
N THR A 246 17.41 20.38 -5.73
CA THR A 246 17.05 21.80 -5.84
C THR A 246 16.20 22.14 -7.06
N ASP A 247 15.85 21.16 -7.90
CA ASP A 247 15.01 21.35 -9.09
C ASP A 247 13.67 22.04 -8.74
N PRO A 248 13.40 23.25 -9.25
CA PRO A 248 12.21 24.03 -8.91
C PRO A 248 10.90 23.29 -9.23
N GLU A 249 10.86 22.54 -10.33
CA GLU A 249 9.66 21.77 -10.71
C GLU A 249 9.41 20.59 -9.77
N ARG A 250 10.46 19.92 -9.28
CA ARG A 250 10.34 18.89 -8.23
C ARG A 250 9.79 19.44 -6.95
N ILE A 251 10.38 20.54 -6.48
CA ILE A 251 9.99 21.18 -5.22
C ILE A 251 8.51 21.58 -5.29
N LYS A 252 8.09 22.13 -6.43
CA LYS A 252 6.68 22.44 -6.68
C LYS A 252 5.79 21.20 -6.65
N ARG A 253 6.17 20.10 -7.32
CA ARG A 253 5.42 18.82 -7.28
C ARG A 253 5.32 18.26 -5.86
N TRP A 254 6.40 18.35 -5.09
CA TRP A 254 6.46 17.92 -3.70
C TRP A 254 5.52 18.73 -2.80
N GLN A 255 5.57 20.06 -2.90
CA GLN A 255 4.67 20.95 -2.15
C GLN A 255 3.20 20.71 -2.51
N LEU A 256 2.89 20.55 -3.80
CA LEU A 256 1.54 20.20 -4.27
C LEU A 256 1.09 18.84 -3.73
N PHE A 257 2.01 17.87 -3.66
CA PHE A 257 1.75 16.56 -3.08
C PHE A 257 1.42 16.67 -1.57
N LEU A 258 2.25 17.33 -0.77
CA LEU A 258 2.01 17.53 0.67
C LEU A 258 0.67 18.23 0.92
N LYS A 259 0.35 19.26 0.13
CA LYS A 259 -0.95 19.95 0.18
C LYS A 259 -2.11 19.02 -0.16
N LYS A 260 -1.96 18.19 -1.20
CA LYS A 260 -3.00 17.22 -1.62
C LYS A 260 -3.31 16.20 -0.53
N ILE A 261 -2.30 15.70 0.17
CA ILE A 261 -2.49 14.75 1.28
C ILE A 261 -2.84 15.46 2.60
N LYS A 262 -2.96 16.79 2.61
CA LYS A 262 -3.21 17.64 3.77
C LYS A 262 -2.22 17.37 4.91
N TRP A 263 -0.95 17.12 4.58
CA TRP A 263 0.08 16.86 5.59
C TRP A 263 0.32 18.12 6.41
N LYS A 264 0.35 17.98 7.74
CA LYS A 264 0.39 19.13 8.67
C LYS A 264 1.78 19.77 8.75
N VAL A 265 2.82 18.97 8.55
CA VAL A 265 4.22 19.41 8.67
C VAL A 265 4.75 19.76 7.29
N ASN A 266 5.34 20.94 7.15
CA ASN A 266 6.08 21.25 5.94
C ASN A 266 7.46 20.58 6.02
N ILE A 267 7.75 19.69 5.08
CA ILE A 267 9.04 18.99 5.00
C ILE A 267 9.72 19.45 3.72
N PRO A 268 10.86 20.14 3.75
CA PRO A 268 11.61 20.51 2.55
C PRO A 268 12.01 19.27 1.74
N PHE A 269 11.91 19.32 0.41
CA PHE A 269 12.28 18.18 -0.45
C PHE A 269 13.78 17.84 -0.33
N GLU A 270 14.63 18.84 -0.12
CA GLU A 270 16.06 18.67 0.12
C GLU A 270 16.35 17.86 1.41
N GLU A 271 15.56 18.07 2.48
CA GLU A 271 15.65 17.30 3.71
C GLU A 271 15.28 15.83 3.47
N VAL A 272 14.19 15.60 2.71
CA VAL A 272 13.77 14.26 2.29
C VAL A 272 14.88 13.54 1.55
N MET A 273 15.49 14.21 0.58
CA MET A 273 16.59 13.65 -0.20
C MET A 273 17.84 13.41 0.63
N SER A 274 18.14 14.28 1.59
CA SER A 274 19.29 14.11 2.50
C SER A 274 19.14 12.85 3.35
N VAL A 275 17.95 12.60 3.89
CA VAL A 275 17.66 11.36 4.64
C VAL A 275 17.79 10.13 3.75
N ILE A 276 17.21 10.16 2.55
CA ILE A 276 17.27 9.05 1.60
C ILE A 276 18.72 8.78 1.19
N GLU A 277 19.50 9.81 0.89
CA GLU A 277 20.92 9.69 0.53
C GLU A 277 21.73 9.08 1.67
N ASN A 278 21.63 9.62 2.87
CA ASN A 278 22.41 9.19 4.03
C ASN A 278 22.14 7.73 4.43
N ASN A 279 20.94 7.22 4.14
CA ASN A 279 20.55 5.87 4.51
C ASN A 279 20.70 4.84 3.38
N LEU A 280 20.48 5.24 2.11
CA LEU A 280 20.32 4.28 1.02
C LEU A 280 21.41 4.35 -0.06
N LYS A 281 22.12 5.47 -0.22
CA LYS A 281 23.08 5.64 -1.32
C LYS A 281 24.23 4.64 -1.25
N SER A 282 24.83 4.44 -0.08
CA SER A 282 25.92 3.46 0.09
C SER A 282 25.47 2.01 -0.15
N LEU A 283 24.20 1.70 0.12
CA LEU A 283 23.63 0.38 -0.13
C LEU A 283 23.46 0.10 -1.63
N MET A 284 23.02 1.11 -2.38
CA MET A 284 22.98 1.06 -3.85
C MET A 284 24.38 0.93 -4.46
N GLU A 285 25.35 1.71 -3.96
CA GLU A 285 26.73 1.63 -4.44
C GLU A 285 27.32 0.23 -4.21
N THR A 286 27.03 -0.37 -3.05
CA THR A 286 27.44 -1.73 -2.70
C THR A 286 26.81 -2.78 -3.64
N TYR A 287 25.53 -2.63 -3.99
CA TYR A 287 24.86 -3.49 -4.98
C TYR A 287 25.61 -3.47 -6.33
N PHE A 288 25.81 -2.30 -6.92
CA PHE A 288 26.47 -2.19 -8.23
C PHE A 288 27.99 -2.44 -8.20
N GLN A 289 28.63 -2.50 -7.03
CA GLN A 289 30.02 -2.94 -6.93
C GLN A 289 30.14 -4.47 -7.07
N LYS A 290 29.16 -5.25 -6.57
CA LYS A 290 29.13 -6.71 -6.74
C LYS A 290 28.98 -7.10 -8.20
N ASP A 291 28.05 -6.49 -8.92
CA ASP A 291 27.79 -6.76 -10.34
C ASP A 291 28.96 -6.44 -11.28
N ARG A 292 29.96 -5.67 -10.82
CA ARG A 292 31.16 -5.32 -11.61
C ARG A 292 32.35 -6.25 -11.39
N LEU A 293 32.26 -7.16 -10.41
CA LEU A 293 33.32 -8.10 -10.06
C LEU A 293 33.04 -9.53 -10.57
N GLU A 294 31.85 -9.77 -11.12
CA GLU A 294 31.46 -11.01 -11.82
C GLU A 294 31.46 -10.79 -13.35
#